data_AF-A0A553SH56-F1
#
_entry.id   AF-A0A553SH56-F1
#
_cell.length_a   1.000
_cell.length_b   1.000
_cell.length_c   1.000
_cell.angle_alpha   90.00
_cell.angle_beta   90.00
_cell.angle_gamma   90.00
#
_symmetry.space_group_name_H-M   'P 1'
#
loop_
_entity.id
_entity.type
_entity.pdbx_description
1 polymer ?
#
loop_
_entity_poly.entity_id
_entity_poly.type
_entity_poly.pdbx_seq_one_letter_code
_entity_poly.pdbx_strand_id
1 'polypeptide(L)' 'MGETNQLDKIKDQLEEMLKNMKFGSITLIVQDGKVIQIEKSEKIRLGK' A
#
# COMPACT_ATOMS: atom_id res chain seq x y z
N MET A 1 -7.94 24.74 8.80
CA MET A 1 -6.77 23.88 8.50
C MET A 1 -7.17 22.45 8.78
N GLY A 2 -7.12 21.56 7.79
CA GLY A 2 -7.18 20.12 8.07
C GLY A 2 -8.21 19.33 7.29
N GLU A 3 -7.94 19.10 6.00
CA GLU A 3 -8.42 17.91 5.28
C GLU A 3 -7.34 17.31 4.34
N THR A 4 -6.11 17.83 4.37
CA THR A 4 -5.06 17.44 3.41
C THR A 4 -4.28 16.16 3.75
N ASN A 5 -4.56 15.46 4.86
CA ASN A 5 -3.49 14.65 5.45
C ASN A 5 -3.67 13.13 5.46
N GLN A 6 -4.72 12.58 4.84
CA GLN A 6 -4.90 11.12 4.77
C GLN A 6 -4.33 10.53 3.48
N LEU A 7 -4.61 11.18 2.34
CA LEU A 7 -4.13 10.71 1.04
C LEU A 7 -2.61 10.79 0.93
N ASP A 8 -2.02 11.89 1.42
CA ASP A 8 -0.55 12.07 1.42
C ASP A 8 0.15 11.02 2.29
N LYS A 9 -0.40 10.73 3.48
CA LYS A 9 0.12 9.64 4.34
C LYS A 9 0.05 8.28 3.67
N ILE A 10 -1.07 7.97 3.01
CA ILE A 10 -1.23 6.69 2.30
C ILE A 10 -0.27 6.61 1.13
N LYS A 11 -0.07 7.71 0.42
CA LYS A 11 0.88 7.79 -0.69
C LYS A 11 2.30 7.52 -0.21
N ASP A 12 2.74 8.16 0.86
CA ASP A 12 4.09 7.96 1.43
C ASP A 12 4.28 6.50 1.89
N GLN A 13 3.30 5.94 2.59
CA GLN A 13 3.34 4.53 3.00
C GLN A 13 3.38 3.58 1.80
N LEU A 14 2.56 3.84 0.76
CA LEU A 14 2.52 3.02 -0.44
C LEU A 14 3.86 3.10 -1.20
N GLU A 15 4.47 4.27 -1.27
CA GLU A 15 5.77 4.47 -1.90
C GLU A 15 6.88 3.70 -1.17
N GLU A 16 6.90 3.72 0.15
CA GLU A 16 7.83 2.92 0.95
C GLU A 16 7.60 1.41 0.79
N MET A 17 6.34 0.97 0.78
CA MET A 17 5.98 -0.44 0.59
C MET A 17 6.42 -0.94 -0.79
N LEU A 18 6.23 -0.14 -1.84
CA LEU A 18 6.66 -0.45 -3.21
C LEU A 18 8.19 -0.46 -3.34
N LYS A 19 8.90 0.51 -2.77
CA LYS A 19 10.38 0.57 -2.82
C LYS A 19 11.04 -0.67 -2.22
N ASN A 20 10.46 -1.21 -1.15
CA ASN A 20 11.02 -2.37 -0.45
C ASN A 20 10.52 -3.72 -1.00
N MET A 21 9.51 -3.74 -1.89
CA MET A 21 8.93 -4.98 -2.39
C MET A 21 9.67 -5.45 -3.65
N LYS A 22 10.34 -6.61 -3.56
CA LYS A 22 11.03 -7.22 -4.71
C LYS A 22 10.07 -7.95 -5.65
N PHE A 23 9.16 -8.74 -5.09
CA PHE A 23 8.16 -9.50 -5.84
C PHE A 23 6.88 -9.58 -5.02
N GLY A 24 5.76 -9.17 -5.61
CA GLY A 24 4.50 -9.15 -4.89
C GLY A 24 3.44 -8.27 -5.54
N SER A 25 2.35 -8.06 -4.81
CA SER A 25 1.28 -7.15 -5.15
C SER A 25 0.83 -6.40 -3.90
N ILE A 26 0.39 -5.16 -4.08
CA ILE A 26 -0.28 -4.39 -3.05
C ILE A 26 -1.72 -4.16 -3.51
N THR A 27 -2.68 -4.47 -2.65
CA THR A 27 -4.11 -4.29 -2.88
C THR A 27 -4.62 -3.19 -1.96
N LEU A 28 -5.23 -2.16 -2.55
CA LEU A 28 -5.85 -1.07 -1.82
C LEU A 28 -7.37 -1.24 -1.83
N ILE A 29 -7.99 -1.24 -0.65
CA ILE A 29 -9.44 -1.38 -0.52
C ILE A 29 -10.01 -0.02 -0.13
N VAL A 30 -10.88 0.49 -1.00
CA VAL A 30 -11.53 1.79 -0.85
C VAL A 30 -13.03 1.57 -0.71
N GLN A 31 -13.62 2.14 0.35
CA GLN A 31 -15.06 2.13 0.60
C GLN A 31 -15.47 3.54 1.02
N ASP A 32 -16.63 4.01 0.54
CA ASP A 32 -17.16 5.35 0.83
C ASP A 32 -16.15 6.49 0.59
N GLY A 33 -15.33 6.37 -0.46
CA GLY A 33 -14.32 7.36 -0.82
C GLY A 33 -13.11 7.40 0.12
N LYS A 34 -12.98 6.46 1.05
CA LYS A 34 -11.86 6.35 1.98
C LYS A 34 -11.13 5.02 1.82
N VAL A 35 -9.81 5.06 1.89
CA VAL A 35 -9.01 3.85 1.98
C VAL A 35 -9.22 3.26 3.36
N ILE A 36 -9.76 2.06 3.41
CA ILE A 36 -10.04 1.35 4.66
C ILE A 36 -8.99 0.28 4.97
N GLN A 37 -8.30 -0.24 3.94
CA GLN A 37 -7.36 -1.33 4.11
C GLN A 37 -6.32 -1.34 2.99
N ILE A 38 -5.10 -1.76 3.36
CA ILE A 38 -3.96 -1.97 2.46
C ILE A 38 -3.44 -3.37 2.74
N GLU A 39 -3.46 -4.25 1.74
CA GLU A 39 -2.87 -5.58 1.82
C GLU A 39 -1.60 -5.66 0.99
N LYS A 40 -0.53 -6.19 1.58
CA LYS A 40 0.73 -6.47 0.89
C LYS A 40 0.93 -7.97 0.79
N SER A 41 1.01 -8.49 -0.43
CA SER A 41 1.31 -9.89 -0.69
C SER A 41 2.68 -10.00 -1.34
N GLU A 42 3.64 -10.59 -0.65
CA GLU A 42 4.96 -10.88 -1.23
C GLU A 42 4.98 -12.28 -1.85
N LYS A 43 5.45 -12.38 -3.09
CA LYS A 43 5.67 -13.66 -3.74
C LYS A 43 7.07 -14.14 -3.42
N ILE A 44 7.17 -15.03 -2.43
CA ILE A 44 8.41 -15.74 -2.13
C ILE A 44 8.53 -16.90 -3.14
N ARG A 45 9.50 -16.81 -4.06
CA ARG A 45 9.92 -17.97 -4.85
C ARG A 45 11.03 -18.68 -4.10
N LEU A 46 10.69 -19.83 -3.53
CA LEU A 46 11.67 -20.83 -3.15
C LEU A 46 12.13 -21.47 -4.46
N GLY A 47 13.21 -20.94 -5.05
CA GLY A 47 13.99 -21.71 -6.02
C GLY A 47 14.53 -22.97 -5.34
N LYS A 48 14.85 -24.01 -6.13
CA LYS A 48 15.44 -25.27 -5.63
C LYS A 48 16.54 -25.04 -4.59
#